data_AF-A0A1V4Q4Y8-F1
#
_entry.id   AF-A0A1V4Q4Y8-F1
#
_cell.length_a   1.000
_cell.length_b   1.000
_cell.length_c   1.000
_cell.angle_alpha   90.00
_cell.angle_beta   90.00
_cell.angle_gamma   90.00
#
_symmetry.space_group_name_H-M   'P 1'
#
loop_
_entity.id
_entity.type
_entity.pdbx_description
1 polymer ?
#
loop_
_entity_poly.entity_id
_entity_poly.type
_entity_poly.pdbx_seq_one_letter_code
_entity_poly.pdbx_strand_id
1 'polypeptide(L)'
;MTSSPTPESADDVSLDWGFRDMGGDAEPPAARAGADRSPEMLLGEVVGGMHDTLPPAWSFYIAEIAIAANEHRTRAAVELPDGRLLPLTVDPAVLRAAAAHRELTAGDAPWMWLRITEHRGQQPQIAAFDGFVGAPPDHLLFPPASYLTDVSMSAGVATPLWLLAHVHATGAQLRAASVAAEAPPAECVHPADELPPLPLLWPRFAALSAIFAAVDAFDGPRMTSSVGIFRGELGGCTLTRLPRGRAVLSGGSDHSALMTTAYLGHLEPPDLYRGAPAWVSNIVLDERAAAGMLTFCYWWSEGRWSRAHLTGPPEWTPIAELTPAVPGVWTSTTTAELVRSTLAQAGIEVSAQAAIDYVGQVGTGDIRPELLASLPHPPASSAEGFTVLDLAQSW
;
A
#
# COMPACT_ATOMS: atom_id res chain seq x y z
N MET A 1 48.50 7.40 -5.37
CA MET A 1 47.77 6.24 -4.82
C MET A 1 47.28 6.61 -3.43
N THR A 2 46.11 7.22 -3.35
CA THR A 2 45.32 7.44 -2.13
C THR A 2 43.94 7.81 -2.62
N SER A 3 43.07 6.82 -2.77
CA SER A 3 41.69 6.99 -3.21
C SER A 3 40.79 7.06 -1.97
N SER A 4 40.09 8.18 -1.83
CA SER A 4 38.96 8.33 -0.90
C SER A 4 37.75 7.53 -1.40
N PRO A 5 36.98 6.86 -0.54
CA PRO A 5 35.74 6.21 -0.93
C PRO A 5 34.57 7.22 -0.99
N THR A 6 33.75 7.02 -2.01
CA THR A 6 32.49 7.69 -2.37
C THR A 6 31.38 7.37 -1.35
N PRO A 7 30.45 8.30 -1.03
CA PRO A 7 29.34 8.00 -0.15
C PRO A 7 28.25 7.21 -0.89
N GLU A 8 27.80 6.16 -0.22
CA GLU A 8 26.75 5.20 -0.59
C GLU A 8 25.36 5.87 -0.49
N SER A 9 24.46 5.41 -1.35
CA SER A 9 23.10 5.93 -1.58
C SER A 9 22.21 5.84 -0.34
N ALA A 10 21.39 6.87 -0.13
CA ALA A 10 20.38 6.92 0.93
C ALA A 10 19.24 5.94 0.64
N ASP A 11 19.08 4.99 1.56
CA ASP A 11 18.17 3.85 1.50
C ASP A 11 16.71 4.21 1.80
N ASP A 12 15.87 3.35 1.24
CA ASP A 12 14.46 3.08 1.48
C ASP A 12 14.14 2.96 2.98
N VAL A 13 13.27 3.83 3.54
CA VAL A 13 12.86 3.76 4.96
C VAL A 13 11.73 2.74 5.10
N SER A 14 12.08 1.47 4.87
CA SER A 14 11.47 0.37 5.61
C SER A 14 11.96 0.50 7.05
N LEU A 15 11.05 0.54 8.03
CA LEU A 15 11.42 0.38 9.44
C LEU A 15 11.89 -1.06 9.66
N ASP A 16 13.11 -1.36 9.20
CA ASP A 16 13.82 -2.58 9.51
C ASP A 16 14.32 -2.47 10.95
N TRP A 17 13.52 -3.01 11.87
CA TRP A 17 13.81 -3.07 13.30
C TRP A 17 14.88 -4.12 13.66
N GLY A 18 15.69 -4.59 12.71
CA GLY A 18 16.89 -5.41 12.98
C GLY A 18 16.59 -6.78 13.58
N PHE A 19 15.47 -7.39 13.20
CA PHE A 19 15.06 -8.71 13.66
C PHE A 19 15.66 -9.82 12.79
N ARG A 20 16.24 -10.84 13.43
CA ARG A 20 16.59 -12.09 12.74
C ARG A 20 15.37 -12.99 12.69
N ASP A 21 15.14 -13.56 11.51
CA ASP A 21 14.13 -14.58 11.25
C ASP A 21 14.29 -15.75 12.25
N MET A 22 13.23 -16.01 13.01
CA MET A 22 13.15 -17.12 13.97
C MET A 22 11.98 -18.01 13.55
N GLY A 23 12.03 -18.51 12.31
CA GLY A 23 11.17 -19.60 11.84
C GLY A 23 11.41 -20.85 12.68
N GLY A 24 10.41 -21.22 13.48
CA GLY A 24 10.38 -22.51 14.17
C GLY A 24 9.47 -23.46 13.41
N ASP A 25 10.07 -24.48 12.76
CA ASP A 25 9.36 -25.62 12.18
C ASP A 25 8.80 -26.51 13.32
N ALA A 26 7.71 -26.09 13.93
CA ALA A 26 6.96 -26.92 14.87
C ALA A 26 5.62 -27.30 14.26
N GLU A 27 5.48 -28.58 13.88
CA GLU A 27 4.23 -29.18 13.42
C GLU A 27 3.30 -29.47 14.62
N PRO A 28 2.11 -28.84 14.73
CA PRO A 28 1.14 -29.20 15.76
C PRO A 28 -0.06 -29.97 15.15
N PRO A 29 -0.69 -30.87 15.92
CA PRO A 29 -1.73 -31.76 15.44
C PRO A 29 -3.05 -31.01 15.15
N ALA A 30 -3.81 -31.54 14.19
CA ALA A 30 -5.11 -31.04 13.74
C ALA A 30 -6.03 -30.64 14.92
N ALA A 31 -6.44 -29.37 14.94
CA ALA A 31 -7.43 -28.88 15.87
C ALA A 31 -8.80 -29.48 15.51
N ARG A 32 -9.33 -30.36 16.35
CA ARG A 32 -10.77 -30.61 16.43
C ARG A 32 -11.31 -29.68 17.51
N ALA A 33 -12.02 -28.63 17.09
CA ALA A 33 -12.74 -27.76 18.01
C ALA A 33 -13.73 -28.60 18.85
N GLY A 34 -13.55 -28.57 20.18
CA GLY A 34 -14.60 -29.02 21.10
C GLY A 34 -15.76 -28.04 21.04
N ALA A 35 -16.99 -28.54 20.93
CA ALA A 35 -18.21 -27.81 20.59
C ALA A 35 -18.69 -26.71 21.58
N ASP A 36 -17.87 -26.30 22.55
CA ASP A 36 -18.26 -25.42 23.67
C ASP A 36 -17.45 -24.11 23.79
N ARG A 37 -16.59 -23.77 22.83
CA ARG A 37 -15.76 -22.55 22.89
C ARG A 37 -16.32 -21.44 22.01
N SER A 38 -16.64 -20.29 22.59
CA SER A 38 -17.07 -19.11 21.83
C SER A 38 -15.87 -18.36 21.21
N PRO A 39 -16.07 -17.58 20.13
CA PRO A 39 -15.03 -16.73 19.56
C PRO A 39 -14.42 -15.76 20.60
N GLU A 40 -15.24 -15.16 21.45
CA GLU A 40 -14.76 -14.22 22.48
C GLU A 40 -13.86 -14.91 23.51
N MET A 41 -14.17 -16.15 23.88
CA MET A 41 -13.32 -16.94 24.78
C MET A 41 -11.98 -17.26 24.13
N LEU A 42 -11.98 -17.66 22.87
CA LEU A 42 -10.76 -17.96 22.11
C LEU A 42 -9.87 -16.72 21.96
N LEU A 43 -10.48 -15.57 21.66
CA LEU A 43 -9.75 -14.31 21.58
C LEU A 43 -9.20 -13.89 22.95
N GLY A 44 -9.96 -14.09 24.02
CA GLY A 44 -9.50 -13.87 25.39
C GLY A 44 -8.31 -14.77 25.77
N GLU A 45 -8.29 -16.02 25.31
CA GLU A 45 -7.14 -16.92 25.48
C GLU A 45 -5.92 -16.49 24.67
N VAL A 46 -6.12 -15.97 23.46
CA VAL A 46 -5.02 -15.39 22.66
C VAL A 46 -4.40 -14.21 23.40
N VAL A 47 -5.22 -13.25 23.85
CA VAL A 47 -4.73 -12.06 24.57
C VAL A 47 -4.09 -12.45 25.91
N GLY A 48 -4.74 -13.30 26.68
CA GLY A 48 -4.23 -13.75 27.99
C GLY A 48 -2.90 -14.49 27.88
N GLY A 49 -2.78 -15.44 26.94
CA GLY A 49 -1.54 -16.18 26.74
C GLY A 49 -0.40 -15.31 26.20
N MET A 50 -0.71 -14.24 25.45
CA MET A 50 0.29 -13.23 25.10
C MET A 50 0.73 -12.40 26.30
N HIS A 51 -0.21 -11.98 27.16
CA HIS A 51 0.08 -11.22 28.38
C HIS A 51 0.97 -11.98 29.35
N ASP A 52 0.86 -13.31 29.42
CA ASP A 52 1.72 -14.17 30.25
C ASP A 52 3.21 -14.08 29.87
N THR A 53 3.53 -13.61 28.65
CA THR A 53 4.90 -13.43 28.17
C THR A 53 5.47 -12.02 28.42
N LEU A 54 4.63 -11.08 28.87
CA LEU A 54 5.04 -9.69 29.02
C LEU A 54 5.96 -9.48 30.23
N PRO A 55 7.04 -8.69 30.09
CA PRO A 55 7.86 -8.31 31.22
C PRO A 55 7.08 -7.42 32.20
N PRO A 56 7.51 -7.28 33.47
CA PRO A 56 6.81 -6.40 34.44
C PRO A 56 6.82 -4.90 34.07
N ALA A 57 7.78 -4.47 33.26
CA ALA A 57 7.95 -3.09 32.83
C ALA A 57 7.92 -3.00 31.30
N TRP A 58 6.87 -2.38 30.77
CA TRP A 58 6.68 -2.09 29.35
C TRP A 58 5.86 -0.81 29.16
N SER A 59 5.91 -0.23 27.95
CA SER A 59 5.16 0.96 27.52
C SER A 59 4.16 0.63 26.41
N PHE A 60 4.59 -0.17 25.42
CA PHE A 60 3.79 -0.59 24.27
C PHE A 60 4.04 -2.05 23.92
N TYR A 61 3.01 -2.75 23.46
CA TYR A 61 3.07 -4.14 23.02
C TYR A 61 2.42 -4.27 21.65
N ILE A 62 3.03 -5.07 20.79
CA ILE A 62 2.47 -5.49 19.50
C ILE A 62 2.64 -6.99 19.33
N ALA A 63 1.58 -7.67 18.87
CA ALA A 63 1.69 -8.99 18.28
C ALA A 63 0.87 -9.12 17.02
N GLU A 64 1.43 -9.86 16.07
CA GLU A 64 0.84 -10.17 14.79
C GLU A 64 0.92 -11.67 14.57
N ILE A 65 -0.21 -12.26 14.17
CA ILE A 65 -0.35 -13.69 13.91
C ILE A 65 -0.98 -13.85 12.54
N ALA A 66 -0.26 -14.46 11.61
CA ALA A 66 -0.78 -14.85 10.31
C ALA A 66 -0.89 -16.38 10.24
N ILE A 67 -1.95 -16.87 9.60
CA ILE A 67 -2.22 -18.30 9.43
C ILE A 67 -2.58 -18.54 7.97
N ALA A 68 -1.85 -19.46 7.34
CA ALA A 68 -2.13 -19.95 6.00
C ALA A 68 -2.18 -21.49 6.04
N ALA A 69 -3.34 -22.07 5.73
CA ALA A 69 -3.60 -23.51 5.92
C ALA A 69 -3.20 -24.00 7.33
N ASN A 70 -2.14 -24.81 7.44
CA ASN A 70 -1.60 -25.33 8.71
C ASN A 70 -0.32 -24.61 9.17
N GLU A 71 0.15 -23.62 8.43
CA GLU A 71 1.34 -22.84 8.75
C GLU A 71 0.97 -21.57 9.53
N HIS A 72 1.88 -21.13 10.39
CA HIS A 72 1.73 -19.91 11.18
C HIS A 72 3.01 -19.07 11.13
N ARG A 73 2.83 -17.76 11.09
CA ARG A 73 3.90 -16.77 11.21
C ARG A 73 3.50 -15.80 12.30
N THR A 74 4.45 -15.46 13.16
CA THR A 74 4.20 -14.54 14.26
C THR A 74 5.29 -13.52 14.39
N ARG A 75 4.91 -12.32 14.78
CA ARG A 75 5.82 -11.29 15.26
C ARG A 75 5.23 -10.73 16.54
N ALA A 76 5.93 -10.87 17.66
CA ALA A 76 5.53 -10.26 18.92
C ALA A 76 6.71 -9.50 19.50
N ALA A 77 6.46 -8.29 19.98
CA ALA A 77 7.47 -7.44 20.59
C ALA A 77 6.85 -6.51 21.63
N VAL A 78 7.68 -6.08 22.56
CA VAL A 78 7.31 -5.11 23.58
C VAL A 78 8.35 -4.01 23.63
N GLU A 79 7.88 -2.77 23.72
CA GLU A 79 8.70 -1.61 24.01
C GLU A 79 8.84 -1.44 25.52
N LEU A 80 10.07 -1.33 25.99
CA LEU A 80 10.40 -1.02 27.37
C LEU A 80 10.32 0.50 27.59
N PRO A 81 10.17 0.99 28.84
CA PRO A 81 10.11 2.42 29.13
C PRO A 81 11.34 3.24 28.69
N ASP A 82 12.47 2.57 28.41
CA ASP A 82 13.70 3.16 27.88
C ASP A 82 13.74 3.22 26.34
N GLY A 83 12.64 2.87 25.67
CA GLY A 83 12.48 2.85 24.21
C GLY A 83 13.04 1.59 23.53
N ARG A 84 13.62 0.65 24.29
CA ARG A 84 14.15 -0.59 23.70
C ARG A 84 13.03 -1.56 23.34
N LEU A 85 13.11 -2.14 22.16
CA LEU A 85 12.24 -3.25 21.74
C LEU A 85 12.82 -4.59 22.18
N LEU A 86 11.98 -5.44 22.76
CA LEU A 86 12.29 -6.81 23.12
C LEU A 86 11.35 -7.76 22.34
N PRO A 87 11.87 -8.68 21.50
CA PRO A 87 11.05 -9.70 20.86
C PRO A 87 10.50 -10.68 21.89
N LEU A 88 9.29 -11.16 21.64
CA LEU A 88 8.59 -12.15 22.45
C LEU A 88 8.37 -13.43 21.65
N THR A 89 8.43 -14.57 22.31
CA THR A 89 8.05 -15.86 21.72
C THR A 89 6.57 -16.11 22.00
N VAL A 90 5.83 -16.48 20.95
CA VAL A 90 4.41 -16.81 21.07
C VAL A 90 4.24 -18.27 21.46
N ASP A 91 3.49 -18.54 22.53
CA ASP A 91 3.22 -19.91 22.98
C ASP A 91 2.38 -20.68 21.93
N PRO A 92 2.70 -21.94 21.61
CA PRO A 92 1.88 -22.78 20.74
C PRO A 92 0.39 -22.90 21.15
N ALA A 93 0.06 -22.74 22.43
CA ALA A 93 -1.32 -22.68 22.91
C ALA A 93 -2.07 -21.46 22.39
N VAL A 94 -1.41 -20.31 22.32
CA VAL A 94 -1.95 -19.07 21.74
C VAL A 94 -2.23 -19.27 20.25
N LEU A 95 -1.30 -19.90 19.53
CA LEU A 95 -1.46 -20.21 18.12
C LEU A 95 -2.65 -21.15 17.86
N ARG A 96 -2.84 -22.17 18.70
CA ARG A 96 -4.02 -23.06 18.62
C ARG A 96 -5.32 -22.32 18.88
N ALA A 97 -5.35 -21.40 19.85
CA ALA A 97 -6.52 -20.58 20.12
C ALA A 97 -6.82 -19.63 18.94
N ALA A 98 -5.80 -19.03 18.34
CA ALA A 98 -5.94 -18.18 17.15
C ALA A 98 -6.45 -18.97 15.93
N ALA A 99 -5.92 -20.18 15.68
CA ALA A 99 -6.39 -21.04 14.59
C ALA A 99 -7.87 -21.45 14.77
N ALA A 100 -8.26 -21.87 15.98
CA ALA A 100 -9.65 -22.22 16.28
C ALA A 100 -10.58 -21.00 16.23
N HIS A 101 -10.10 -19.81 16.63
CA HIS A 101 -10.82 -18.55 16.44
C HIS A 101 -11.06 -18.29 14.94
N ARG A 102 -10.01 -18.37 14.11
CA ARG A 102 -10.08 -18.19 12.65
C ARG A 102 -11.14 -19.06 12.02
N GLU A 103 -11.15 -20.35 12.37
CA GLU A 103 -12.10 -21.32 11.85
C GLU A 103 -13.54 -21.00 12.24
N LEU A 104 -13.78 -20.58 13.50
CA LEU A 104 -15.12 -20.23 13.98
C LEU A 104 -15.64 -18.89 13.47
N THR A 105 -14.75 -17.92 13.23
CA THR A 105 -15.12 -16.58 12.75
C THR A 105 -15.09 -16.44 11.24
N ALA A 106 -14.79 -17.51 10.50
CA ALA A 106 -14.53 -17.41 9.07
C ALA A 106 -15.72 -16.84 8.29
N GLY A 107 -16.97 -17.07 8.72
CA GLY A 107 -18.13 -16.63 7.94
C GLY A 107 -18.00 -17.09 6.48
N ASP A 108 -17.98 -16.13 5.55
CA ASP A 108 -17.70 -16.39 4.13
C ASP A 108 -16.18 -16.45 3.81
N ALA A 109 -15.33 -15.71 4.53
CA ALA A 109 -13.88 -15.69 4.33
C ALA A 109 -13.10 -15.54 5.66
N PRO A 110 -12.13 -16.44 5.95
CA PRO A 110 -11.33 -16.34 7.17
C PRO A 110 -10.39 -15.13 7.14
N TRP A 111 -10.17 -14.51 8.31
CA TRP A 111 -9.11 -13.52 8.43
C TRP A 111 -7.74 -14.15 8.12
N MET A 112 -6.86 -13.37 7.50
CA MET A 112 -5.53 -13.77 7.04
C MET A 112 -4.45 -13.45 8.06
N TRP A 113 -4.58 -12.33 8.77
CA TRP A 113 -3.78 -12.07 9.97
C TRP A 113 -4.56 -11.29 11.04
N LEU A 114 -4.09 -11.41 12.27
CA LEU A 114 -4.57 -10.74 13.46
C LEU A 114 -3.46 -9.84 13.98
N ARG A 115 -3.77 -8.59 14.32
CA ARG A 115 -2.88 -7.66 15.01
C ARG A 115 -3.47 -7.25 16.34
N ILE A 116 -2.64 -7.29 17.38
CA ILE A 116 -2.96 -6.85 18.73
C ILE A 116 -1.95 -5.75 19.08
N THR A 117 -2.44 -4.57 19.43
CA THR A 117 -1.62 -3.46 19.91
C THR A 117 -2.15 -2.96 21.24
N GLU A 118 -1.25 -2.67 22.17
CA GLU A 118 -1.64 -2.21 23.49
C GLU A 118 -0.63 -1.22 24.06
N HIS A 119 -1.11 -0.08 24.55
CA HIS A 119 -0.33 0.76 25.45
C HIS A 119 -0.64 0.40 26.89
N ARG A 120 0.37 0.44 27.75
CA ARG A 120 0.19 0.05 29.15
C ARG A 120 -0.91 0.87 29.83
N GLY A 121 -1.88 0.17 30.41
CA GLY A 121 -3.02 0.78 31.11
C GLY A 121 -4.17 1.20 30.18
N GLN A 122 -4.07 0.93 28.88
CA GLN A 122 -5.18 1.02 27.93
C GLN A 122 -5.73 -0.38 27.62
N GLN A 123 -6.91 -0.43 27.02
CA GLN A 123 -7.44 -1.70 26.51
C GLN A 123 -6.67 -2.13 25.26
N PRO A 124 -6.46 -3.44 25.04
CA PRO A 124 -5.87 -3.93 23.82
C PRO A 124 -6.76 -3.59 22.63
N GLN A 125 -6.14 -3.07 21.57
CA GLN A 125 -6.75 -2.88 20.27
C GLN A 125 -6.48 -4.13 19.43
N ILE A 126 -7.55 -4.75 18.93
CA ILE A 126 -7.48 -5.99 18.19
C ILE A 126 -8.08 -5.75 16.81
N ALA A 127 -7.32 -6.05 15.77
CA ALA A 127 -7.75 -5.92 14.39
C ALA A 127 -7.50 -7.23 13.65
N ALA A 128 -8.55 -7.81 13.08
CA ALA A 128 -8.47 -8.96 12.19
C ALA A 128 -8.60 -8.48 10.74
N PHE A 129 -7.69 -8.93 9.88
CA PHE A 129 -7.59 -8.49 8.49
C PHE A 129 -7.95 -9.65 7.58
N ASP A 130 -8.94 -9.45 6.71
CA ASP A 130 -9.40 -10.41 5.70
C ASP A 130 -8.57 -10.38 4.41
N GLY A 131 -7.65 -9.43 4.30
CA GLY A 131 -6.78 -9.23 3.15
C GLY A 131 -7.41 -8.41 2.01
N PHE A 132 -8.66 -7.94 2.11
CA PHE A 132 -9.26 -7.06 1.09
C PHE A 132 -8.77 -5.61 1.19
N VAL A 133 -8.31 -5.22 2.37
CA VAL A 133 -7.66 -3.93 2.62
C VAL A 133 -6.19 -4.20 2.91
N GLY A 134 -5.39 -4.25 1.85
CA GLY A 134 -3.95 -4.49 1.90
C GLY A 134 -3.52 -5.96 2.07
N ALA A 135 -2.30 -6.24 1.63
CA ALA A 135 -1.62 -7.53 1.82
C ALA A 135 -0.96 -7.61 3.21
N PRO A 136 -0.66 -8.82 3.71
CA PRO A 136 0.08 -8.98 4.96
C PRO A 136 1.43 -8.29 4.84
N PRO A 137 1.94 -7.69 5.93
CA PRO A 137 3.33 -7.28 5.99
C PRO A 137 4.25 -8.42 5.54
N ASP A 138 5.35 -8.11 4.85
CA ASP A 138 6.25 -9.11 4.26
C ASP A 138 6.74 -10.17 5.25
N HIS A 139 6.98 -9.80 6.51
CA HIS A 139 7.39 -10.75 7.55
C HIS A 139 6.30 -11.78 7.91
N LEU A 140 5.03 -11.46 7.66
CA LEU A 140 3.87 -12.35 7.84
C LEU A 140 3.47 -13.09 6.57
N LEU A 141 4.01 -12.71 5.40
CA LEU A 141 3.65 -13.32 4.13
C LEU A 141 4.28 -14.72 4.01
N PHE A 142 3.46 -15.73 3.71
CA PHE A 142 3.94 -17.09 3.47
C PHE A 142 4.35 -17.30 2.01
N PRO A 143 5.14 -18.33 1.68
CA PRO A 143 5.34 -18.74 0.29
C PRO A 143 4.01 -19.03 -0.42
N PRO A 144 3.94 -18.86 -1.77
CA PRO A 144 2.71 -19.10 -2.53
C PRO A 144 2.04 -20.46 -2.28
N ALA A 145 2.84 -21.52 -2.10
CA ALA A 145 2.35 -22.87 -1.89
C ALA A 145 1.48 -23.01 -0.61
N SER A 146 1.77 -22.23 0.43
CA SER A 146 1.06 -22.29 1.72
C SER A 146 -0.38 -21.77 1.62
N TYR A 147 -0.67 -20.91 0.65
CA TYR A 147 -2.01 -20.33 0.44
C TYR A 147 -2.90 -21.14 -0.51
N LEU A 148 -2.38 -22.18 -1.18
CA LEU A 148 -3.16 -22.96 -2.15
C LEU A 148 -4.42 -23.57 -1.54
N THR A 149 -4.34 -24.02 -0.29
CA THR A 149 -5.50 -24.56 0.43
C THR A 149 -6.51 -23.46 0.73
N ASP A 150 -6.10 -22.29 1.20
CA ASP A 150 -7.01 -21.18 1.49
C ASP A 150 -7.72 -20.67 0.22
N VAL A 151 -7.01 -20.56 -0.90
CA VAL A 151 -7.59 -20.21 -2.21
C VAL A 151 -8.58 -21.28 -2.67
N SER A 152 -8.24 -22.57 -2.52
CA SER A 152 -9.13 -23.67 -2.91
C SER A 152 -10.40 -23.75 -2.05
N MET A 153 -10.29 -23.44 -0.75
CA MET A 153 -11.42 -23.44 0.19
C MET A 153 -12.34 -22.23 -0.02
N SER A 154 -11.81 -21.13 -0.57
CA SER A 154 -12.57 -19.91 -0.89
C SER A 154 -13.29 -19.98 -2.25
N ALA A 155 -13.45 -21.17 -2.83
CA ALA A 155 -14.08 -21.34 -4.14
C ALA A 155 -15.52 -20.80 -4.16
N GLY A 156 -15.74 -19.73 -4.93
CA GLY A 156 -17.03 -19.05 -5.03
C GLY A 156 -17.23 -17.90 -4.04
N VAL A 157 -16.26 -17.63 -3.17
CA VAL A 157 -16.18 -16.43 -2.33
C VAL A 157 -15.20 -15.44 -2.98
N ALA A 158 -15.42 -14.15 -2.77
CA ALA A 158 -14.45 -13.14 -3.17
C ALA A 158 -13.07 -13.50 -2.58
N THR A 159 -12.02 -13.44 -3.40
CA THR A 159 -10.64 -13.67 -2.97
C THR A 159 -9.86 -12.38 -3.17
N PRO A 160 -9.10 -11.89 -2.18
CA PRO A 160 -8.29 -10.69 -2.35
C PRO A 160 -7.33 -10.79 -3.53
N LEU A 161 -7.21 -9.69 -4.29
CA LEU A 161 -6.39 -9.70 -5.50
C LEU A 161 -4.92 -9.98 -5.22
N TRP A 162 -4.37 -9.48 -4.10
CA TRP A 162 -2.98 -9.74 -3.73
C TRP A 162 -2.71 -11.22 -3.54
N LEU A 163 -3.68 -11.97 -3.01
CA LEU A 163 -3.51 -13.39 -2.77
C LEU A 163 -3.52 -14.16 -4.10
N LEU A 164 -4.43 -13.79 -5.01
CA LEU A 164 -4.45 -14.34 -6.36
C LEU A 164 -3.15 -14.03 -7.11
N ALA A 165 -2.65 -12.80 -7.03
CA ALA A 165 -1.39 -12.42 -7.66
C ALA A 165 -0.21 -13.16 -7.02
N HIS A 166 -0.14 -13.27 -5.70
CA HIS A 166 0.91 -13.98 -4.99
C HIS A 166 0.97 -15.47 -5.36
N VAL A 167 -0.19 -16.10 -5.58
CA VAL A 167 -0.28 -17.52 -5.95
C VAL A 167 -0.07 -17.77 -7.45
N HIS A 168 -0.56 -16.87 -8.31
CA HIS A 168 -0.66 -17.12 -9.75
C HIS A 168 0.19 -16.22 -10.65
N ALA A 169 0.78 -15.13 -10.15
CA ALA A 169 1.60 -14.24 -10.96
C ALA A 169 2.88 -14.96 -11.44
N THR A 170 3.13 -14.85 -12.74
CA THR A 170 4.28 -15.47 -13.41
C THR A 170 5.43 -14.48 -13.65
N GLY A 171 5.32 -13.25 -13.12
CA GLY A 171 6.22 -12.14 -13.44
C GLY A 171 5.94 -11.50 -14.81
N ALA A 172 4.85 -11.86 -15.50
CA ALA A 172 4.48 -11.29 -16.81
C ALA A 172 4.26 -9.77 -16.80
N GLN A 173 4.01 -9.18 -15.64
CA GLN A 173 3.90 -7.73 -15.47
C GLN A 173 5.24 -7.01 -15.35
N LEU A 174 6.35 -7.73 -15.20
CA LEU A 174 7.68 -7.14 -15.33
C LEU A 174 8.00 -6.88 -16.79
N ARG A 175 8.41 -5.66 -17.09
CA ARG A 175 8.86 -5.20 -18.40
C ARG A 175 10.32 -4.75 -18.31
N ALA A 176 11.24 -5.70 -18.43
CA ALA A 176 12.66 -5.41 -18.52
C ALA A 176 12.96 -4.50 -19.73
N ALA A 177 14.01 -3.68 -19.64
CA ALA A 177 14.33 -2.71 -20.68
C ALA A 177 14.64 -3.35 -22.05
N SER A 178 15.25 -4.55 -22.07
CA SER A 178 15.48 -5.32 -23.29
C SER A 178 14.16 -5.74 -23.95
N VAL A 179 13.22 -6.28 -23.16
CA VAL A 179 11.88 -6.66 -23.62
C VAL A 179 11.12 -5.43 -24.13
N ALA A 180 11.24 -4.30 -23.45
CA ALA A 180 10.62 -3.05 -23.90
C ALA A 180 11.17 -2.56 -25.25
N ALA A 181 12.48 -2.70 -25.47
CA ALA A 181 13.15 -2.29 -26.71
C ALA A 181 12.81 -3.17 -27.92
N GLU A 182 12.55 -4.45 -27.69
CA GLU A 182 12.19 -5.44 -28.72
C GLU A 182 10.69 -5.50 -29.02
N ALA A 183 9.86 -4.87 -28.18
CA ALA A 183 8.42 -4.89 -28.32
C ALA A 183 7.99 -4.31 -29.69
N PRO A 184 7.19 -5.04 -30.48
CA PRO A 184 6.74 -4.56 -31.77
C PRO A 184 5.81 -3.35 -31.60
N PRO A 185 5.76 -2.44 -32.58
CA PRO A 185 4.73 -1.41 -32.62
C PRO A 185 3.35 -2.05 -32.57
N ALA A 186 2.49 -1.54 -31.69
CA ALA A 186 1.11 -1.96 -31.58
C ALA A 186 0.22 -0.73 -31.40
N GLU A 187 -1.05 -0.89 -31.76
CA GLU A 187 -2.05 0.15 -31.53
C GLU A 187 -2.24 0.39 -30.03
N CYS A 188 -2.41 1.65 -29.66
CA CYS A 188 -2.72 2.07 -28.30
C CYS A 188 -3.93 3.00 -28.31
N VAL A 189 -4.58 3.14 -27.15
CA VAL A 189 -5.73 4.02 -26.97
C VAL A 189 -5.22 5.38 -26.48
N HIS A 190 -5.76 6.46 -27.05
CA HIS A 190 -5.53 7.83 -26.59
C HIS A 190 -6.80 8.35 -25.88
N PRO A 191 -6.92 8.17 -24.56
CA PRO A 191 -8.11 8.55 -23.84
C PRO A 191 -8.20 10.08 -23.72
N ALA A 192 -9.38 10.64 -24.03
CA ALA A 192 -9.65 12.07 -23.90
C ALA A 192 -9.94 12.46 -22.45
N ASP A 193 -10.75 11.67 -21.74
CA ASP A 193 -11.39 12.07 -20.48
C ASP A 193 -11.08 11.15 -19.29
N GLU A 194 -10.12 10.21 -19.43
CA GLU A 194 -9.78 9.29 -18.34
C GLU A 194 -8.83 9.91 -17.31
N LEU A 195 -7.96 10.81 -17.75
CA LEU A 195 -6.98 11.49 -16.91
C LEU A 195 -6.84 12.95 -17.35
N PRO A 196 -6.70 13.90 -16.41
CA PRO A 196 -6.33 15.26 -16.77
C PRO A 196 -4.96 15.27 -17.48
N PRO A 197 -4.74 16.21 -18.42
CA PRO A 197 -3.43 16.43 -19.02
C PRO A 197 -2.31 16.51 -17.98
N LEU A 198 -1.13 15.96 -18.27
CA LEU A 198 0.00 15.96 -17.33
C LEU A 198 0.31 17.34 -16.70
N PRO A 199 0.25 18.47 -17.43
CA PRO A 199 0.47 19.79 -16.85
C PRO A 199 -0.55 20.20 -15.78
N LEU A 200 -1.75 19.60 -15.75
CA LEU A 200 -2.76 19.82 -14.71
C LEU A 200 -2.68 18.75 -13.62
N LEU A 201 -2.41 17.50 -14.00
CA LEU A 201 -2.32 16.37 -13.08
C LEU A 201 -1.16 16.55 -12.08
N TRP A 202 0.03 16.90 -12.58
CA TRP A 202 1.25 17.05 -11.78
C TRP A 202 1.13 18.06 -10.63
N PRO A 203 0.71 19.32 -10.85
CA PRO A 203 0.57 20.28 -9.76
C PRO A 203 -0.54 19.91 -8.77
N ARG A 204 -1.62 19.26 -9.21
CA ARG A 204 -2.66 18.77 -8.29
C ARG A 204 -2.15 17.67 -7.38
N PHE A 205 -1.32 16.77 -7.91
CA PHE A 205 -0.62 15.78 -7.11
C PHE A 205 0.30 16.45 -6.08
N ALA A 206 1.07 17.46 -6.52
CA ALA A 206 1.95 18.23 -5.64
C ALA A 206 1.20 18.97 -4.52
N ALA A 207 0.06 19.57 -4.84
CA ALA A 207 -0.81 20.24 -3.88
C ALA A 207 -1.28 19.27 -2.78
N LEU A 208 -1.73 18.07 -3.17
CA LEU A 208 -2.11 17.05 -2.19
C LEU A 208 -0.91 16.59 -1.37
N SER A 209 0.22 16.28 -2.01
CA SER A 209 1.42 15.85 -1.29
C SER A 209 1.91 16.86 -0.26
N ALA A 210 1.84 18.15 -0.57
CA ALA A 210 2.22 19.20 0.37
C ALA A 210 1.27 19.27 1.58
N ILE A 211 -0.05 19.16 1.38
CA ILE A 211 -1.02 19.18 2.48
C ILE A 211 -0.90 17.95 3.37
N PHE A 212 -0.78 16.76 2.78
CA PHE A 212 -0.61 15.51 3.53
C PHE A 212 0.70 15.51 4.34
N ALA A 213 1.78 16.06 3.78
CA ALA A 213 3.02 16.25 4.52
C ALA A 213 2.89 17.30 5.66
N ALA A 214 2.16 18.40 5.43
CA ALA A 214 1.99 19.46 6.43
C ALA A 214 1.22 19.01 7.68
N VAL A 215 0.26 18.09 7.52
CA VAL A 215 -0.51 17.53 8.65
C VAL A 215 0.12 16.27 9.25
N ASP A 216 1.31 15.87 8.78
CA ASP A 216 1.99 14.64 9.19
C ASP A 216 1.09 13.39 9.06
N ALA A 217 0.27 13.35 8.00
CA ALA A 217 -0.62 12.22 7.76
C ALA A 217 0.24 11.01 7.37
N PHE A 218 0.15 9.92 8.14
CA PHE A 218 0.94 8.71 7.91
C PHE A 218 0.77 8.18 6.48
N ASP A 219 -0.49 8.06 6.02
CA ASP A 219 -0.84 7.63 4.67
C ASP A 219 -1.13 8.80 3.73
N GLY A 220 -1.07 8.55 2.41
CA GLY A 220 -1.47 9.51 1.38
C GLY A 220 -0.36 9.88 0.38
N PRO A 221 -0.63 10.83 -0.52
CA PRO A 221 0.29 11.12 -1.62
C PRO A 221 1.60 11.74 -1.12
N ARG A 222 2.71 11.30 -1.69
CA ARG A 222 4.07 11.82 -1.48
C ARG A 222 4.71 12.13 -2.81
N MET A 223 5.63 13.08 -2.84
CA MET A 223 6.16 13.55 -4.11
C MET A 223 7.57 14.13 -3.99
N THR A 224 8.38 13.83 -5.00
CA THR A 224 9.68 14.44 -5.28
C THR A 224 9.57 15.28 -6.56
N SER A 225 10.68 15.84 -7.04
CA SER A 225 10.70 16.61 -8.29
C SER A 225 10.36 15.79 -9.53
N SER A 226 10.49 14.45 -9.48
CA SER A 226 10.31 13.55 -10.62
C SER A 226 9.35 12.39 -10.37
N VAL A 227 8.98 12.08 -9.13
CA VAL A 227 8.10 10.96 -8.80
C VAL A 227 7.01 11.40 -7.82
N GLY A 228 5.76 11.09 -8.11
CA GLY A 228 4.65 11.13 -7.16
C GLY A 228 4.19 9.70 -6.83
N ILE A 229 3.99 9.39 -5.56
CA ILE A 229 3.54 8.09 -5.08
C ILE A 229 2.26 8.32 -4.29
N PHE A 230 1.25 7.49 -4.53
CA PHE A 230 0.06 7.43 -3.72
C PHE A 230 -0.20 5.98 -3.29
N ARG A 231 -0.45 5.81 -2.00
CA ARG A 231 -0.90 4.57 -1.38
C ARG A 231 -2.19 4.91 -0.63
N GLY A 232 -3.28 4.26 -1.01
CA GLY A 232 -4.58 4.38 -0.36
C GLY A 232 -5.08 3.00 0.06
N GLU A 233 -6.24 2.98 0.73
CA GLU A 233 -6.80 1.75 1.30
C GLU A 233 -7.24 0.73 0.23
N LEU A 234 -7.59 1.18 -0.96
CA LEU A 234 -8.15 0.34 -2.03
C LEU A 234 -7.25 0.25 -3.27
N GLY A 235 -6.02 0.74 -3.18
CA GLY A 235 -5.07 0.73 -4.27
C GLY A 235 -4.02 1.83 -4.18
N GLY A 236 -3.26 1.99 -5.25
CA GLY A 236 -2.21 2.99 -5.30
C GLY A 236 -1.61 3.16 -6.68
N CYS A 237 -0.79 4.19 -6.83
CA CYS A 237 -0.11 4.49 -8.08
C CYS A 237 1.22 5.21 -7.88
N THR A 238 2.03 5.15 -8.92
CA THR A 238 3.25 5.91 -9.10
C THR A 238 3.15 6.72 -10.39
N LEU A 239 3.41 8.02 -10.28
CA LEU A 239 3.51 8.98 -11.37
C LEU A 239 4.98 9.39 -11.54
N THR A 240 5.63 8.86 -12.57
CA THR A 240 7.04 9.12 -12.87
C THR A 240 7.17 10.09 -14.03
N ARG A 241 7.75 11.28 -13.81
CA ARG A 241 8.14 12.22 -14.87
C ARG A 241 9.51 11.88 -15.41
N LEU A 242 9.63 11.99 -16.72
CA LEU A 242 10.82 11.68 -17.48
C LEU A 242 11.26 12.90 -18.31
N PRO A 243 12.55 12.97 -18.69
CA PRO A 243 13.04 14.00 -19.59
C PRO A 243 12.24 14.06 -20.90
N ARG A 244 12.26 15.24 -21.53
CA ARG A 244 11.55 15.55 -22.79
C ARG A 244 10.02 15.57 -22.63
N GLY A 245 9.53 15.93 -21.46
CA GLY A 245 8.09 16.08 -21.20
C GLY A 245 7.32 14.77 -21.27
N ARG A 246 7.95 13.66 -20.90
CA ARG A 246 7.34 12.32 -20.85
C ARG A 246 6.92 12.00 -19.42
N ALA A 247 5.96 11.10 -19.25
CA ALA A 247 5.64 10.55 -17.94
C ALA A 247 5.03 9.15 -18.06
N VAL A 248 5.03 8.43 -16.95
CA VAL A 248 4.27 7.19 -16.75
C VAL A 248 3.41 7.35 -15.51
N LEU A 249 2.14 6.98 -15.59
CA LEU A 249 1.28 6.76 -14.44
C LEU A 249 0.90 5.29 -14.46
N SER A 250 1.36 4.52 -13.48
CA SER A 250 1.00 3.11 -13.35
C SER A 250 0.66 2.78 -11.91
N GLY A 251 -0.14 1.75 -11.72
CA GLY A 251 -0.67 1.39 -10.40
C GLY A 251 -1.76 0.35 -10.52
N GLY A 252 -2.57 0.23 -9.48
CA GLY A 252 -3.74 -0.61 -9.58
C GLY A 252 -4.70 -0.53 -8.39
N SER A 253 -5.92 -0.96 -8.66
CA SER A 253 -6.95 -1.23 -7.67
C SER A 253 -6.69 -2.58 -6.99
N ASP A 254 -6.92 -2.66 -5.68
CA ASP A 254 -6.90 -3.94 -4.96
C ASP A 254 -8.13 -4.81 -5.26
N HIS A 255 -9.12 -4.25 -5.97
CA HIS A 255 -10.39 -4.90 -6.33
C HIS A 255 -10.58 -4.97 -7.86
N SER A 256 -9.50 -5.13 -8.63
CA SER A 256 -9.58 -5.20 -10.10
C SER A 256 -10.34 -6.44 -10.59
N ALA A 257 -11.48 -6.21 -11.25
CA ALA A 257 -12.24 -7.28 -11.90
C ALA A 257 -11.45 -7.91 -13.07
N LEU A 258 -10.68 -7.10 -13.80
CA LEU A 258 -9.84 -7.57 -14.91
C LEU A 258 -8.77 -8.55 -14.42
N MET A 259 -7.98 -8.15 -13.43
CA MET A 259 -6.91 -8.99 -12.91
C MET A 259 -7.44 -10.20 -12.14
N THR A 260 -8.52 -10.04 -11.36
CA THR A 260 -9.16 -11.17 -10.68
C THR A 260 -9.63 -12.23 -11.68
N THR A 261 -10.31 -11.82 -12.75
CA THR A 261 -10.81 -12.74 -13.79
C THR A 261 -9.66 -13.40 -14.55
N ALA A 262 -8.57 -12.68 -14.82
CA ALA A 262 -7.37 -13.23 -15.44
C ALA A 262 -6.67 -14.26 -14.54
N TYR A 263 -6.50 -13.97 -13.25
CA TYR A 263 -5.85 -14.90 -12.31
C TYR A 263 -6.68 -16.15 -12.03
N LEU A 264 -8.01 -16.04 -12.05
CA LEU A 264 -8.92 -17.19 -11.98
C LEU A 264 -8.97 -18.00 -13.30
N GLY A 265 -8.25 -17.57 -14.34
CA GLY A 265 -8.15 -18.28 -15.62
C GLY A 265 -9.38 -18.12 -16.52
N HIS A 266 -10.24 -17.14 -16.25
CA HIS A 266 -11.42 -16.84 -17.06
C HIS A 266 -11.15 -15.84 -18.19
N LEU A 267 -9.97 -15.21 -18.18
CA LEU A 267 -9.48 -14.30 -19.21
C LEU A 267 -7.98 -14.55 -19.44
N GLU A 268 -7.53 -14.32 -20.67
CA GLU A 268 -6.08 -14.23 -20.95
C GLU A 268 -5.44 -13.10 -20.15
N PRO A 269 -4.22 -13.27 -19.61
CA PRO A 269 -3.51 -12.21 -18.90
C PRO A 269 -3.42 -10.92 -19.74
N PRO A 270 -3.85 -9.75 -19.21
CA PRO A 270 -3.85 -8.52 -19.97
C PRO A 270 -2.42 -8.01 -20.21
N ASP A 271 -2.12 -7.67 -21.46
CA ASP A 271 -0.89 -6.96 -21.82
C ASP A 271 -1.07 -5.45 -21.58
N LEU A 272 -0.82 -5.02 -20.34
CA LEU A 272 -0.93 -3.62 -19.90
C LEU A 272 0.03 -2.66 -20.64
N TYR A 273 0.98 -3.22 -21.38
CA TYR A 273 2.08 -2.52 -22.02
C TYR A 273 1.99 -2.51 -23.54
N ARG A 274 0.92 -3.08 -24.11
CA ARG A 274 0.72 -3.13 -25.55
C ARG A 274 0.76 -1.74 -26.16
N GLY A 275 1.70 -1.52 -27.09
CA GLY A 275 1.89 -0.25 -27.77
C GLY A 275 2.64 0.80 -26.95
N ALA A 276 3.08 0.49 -25.73
CA ALA A 276 3.88 1.42 -24.95
C ALA A 276 5.31 1.55 -25.53
N PRO A 277 5.87 2.76 -25.54
CA PRO A 277 7.24 3.00 -26.00
C PRO A 277 8.30 2.21 -25.23
N ALA A 278 9.45 1.98 -25.85
CA ALA A 278 10.58 1.24 -25.27
C ALA A 278 11.13 1.82 -23.95
N TRP A 279 10.88 3.10 -23.67
CA TRP A 279 11.29 3.74 -22.42
C TRP A 279 10.33 3.48 -21.24
N VAL A 280 9.17 2.85 -21.49
CA VAL A 280 8.29 2.34 -20.44
C VAL A 280 8.84 0.97 -20.03
N SER A 281 9.53 0.92 -18.90
CA SER A 281 10.18 -0.28 -18.34
C SER A 281 10.05 -0.29 -16.82
N ASN A 282 10.48 -1.37 -16.17
CA ASN A 282 10.40 -1.56 -14.71
C ASN A 282 10.87 -0.36 -13.87
N ILE A 283 11.87 0.40 -14.34
CA ILE A 283 12.46 1.53 -13.60
C ILE A 283 11.44 2.67 -13.37
N VAL A 284 10.44 2.80 -14.24
CA VAL A 284 9.48 3.91 -14.21
C VAL A 284 8.08 3.49 -13.79
N LEU A 285 7.90 2.19 -13.49
CA LEU A 285 6.63 1.60 -13.12
C LEU A 285 6.48 1.55 -11.60
N ASP A 286 5.23 1.54 -11.16
CA ASP A 286 4.86 1.24 -9.78
C ASP A 286 5.33 -0.18 -9.38
N GLU A 287 5.79 -0.31 -8.13
CA GLU A 287 6.31 -1.55 -7.55
C GLU A 287 5.33 -2.73 -7.63
N ARG A 288 4.03 -2.43 -7.70
CA ARG A 288 2.97 -3.43 -7.92
C ARG A 288 3.19 -4.27 -9.17
N ALA A 289 3.94 -3.79 -10.16
CA ALA A 289 4.33 -4.58 -11.32
C ALA A 289 5.15 -5.83 -10.94
N ALA A 290 6.02 -5.74 -9.93
CA ALA A 290 6.78 -6.89 -9.43
C ALA A 290 5.90 -7.89 -8.67
N ALA A 291 4.88 -7.39 -7.97
CA ALA A 291 3.91 -8.20 -7.24
C ALA A 291 2.79 -8.79 -8.13
N GLY A 292 2.73 -8.47 -9.42
CA GLY A 292 1.59 -8.85 -10.28
C GLY A 292 0.30 -8.05 -10.00
N MET A 293 0.42 -6.94 -9.29
CA MET A 293 -0.71 -6.15 -8.78
C MET A 293 -1.01 -4.89 -9.61
N LEU A 294 -0.37 -4.76 -10.77
CA LEU A 294 -0.65 -3.66 -11.70
C LEU A 294 -1.98 -3.93 -12.40
N THR A 295 -2.84 -2.92 -12.48
CA THR A 295 -4.13 -3.01 -13.17
C THR A 295 -4.27 -1.96 -14.26
N PHE A 296 -3.40 -0.94 -14.27
CA PHE A 296 -3.26 0.00 -15.38
C PHE A 296 -1.83 0.50 -15.57
N CYS A 297 -1.55 0.95 -16.80
CA CYS A 297 -0.35 1.69 -17.16
C CYS A 297 -0.68 2.72 -18.24
N TYR A 298 -0.49 4.00 -17.93
CA TYR A 298 -0.63 5.12 -18.84
C TYR A 298 0.73 5.75 -19.10
N TRP A 299 0.99 6.14 -20.34
CA TRP A 299 2.19 6.87 -20.71
C TRP A 299 1.83 8.18 -21.40
N TRP A 300 2.48 9.25 -20.96
CA TRP A 300 2.35 10.59 -21.54
C TRP A 300 3.50 10.83 -22.50
N SER A 301 3.16 11.20 -23.72
CA SER A 301 4.11 11.65 -24.74
C SER A 301 3.40 12.58 -25.71
N GLU A 302 4.13 13.56 -26.24
CA GLU A 302 3.61 14.47 -27.28
C GLU A 302 2.29 15.17 -26.89
N GLY A 303 2.14 15.51 -25.62
CA GLY A 303 0.99 16.27 -25.15
C GLY A 303 -0.29 15.45 -24.91
N ARG A 304 -0.21 14.11 -24.87
CA ARG A 304 -1.38 13.24 -24.65
C ARG A 304 -1.05 12.01 -23.82
N TRP A 305 -2.04 11.53 -23.08
CA TRP A 305 -2.01 10.21 -22.44
C TRP A 305 -2.29 9.13 -23.47
N SER A 306 -1.70 7.96 -23.24
CA SER A 306 -1.94 6.74 -24.01
C SER A 306 -1.94 5.55 -23.06
N ARG A 307 -2.67 4.49 -23.39
CA ARG A 307 -2.66 3.21 -22.66
C ARG A 307 -2.88 2.03 -23.62
N ALA A 308 -2.64 0.82 -23.15
CA ALA A 308 -2.99 -0.38 -23.89
C ALA A 308 -4.51 -0.45 -24.17
N HIS A 309 -4.87 -1.04 -25.31
CA HIS A 309 -6.25 -1.48 -25.55
C HIS A 309 -6.47 -2.79 -24.80
N LEU A 310 -7.39 -2.79 -23.83
CA LEU A 310 -7.68 -3.92 -22.97
C LEU A 310 -9.17 -4.27 -23.08
N THR A 311 -9.45 -5.57 -23.05
CA THR A 311 -10.80 -6.12 -22.98
C THR A 311 -10.94 -6.82 -21.63
N GLY A 312 -11.91 -6.42 -20.83
CA GLY A 312 -12.19 -7.01 -19.52
C GLY A 312 -13.59 -7.62 -19.43
N PRO A 313 -13.95 -8.14 -18.25
CA PRO A 313 -15.33 -8.60 -17.99
C PRO A 313 -16.34 -7.43 -18.06
N PRO A 314 -17.66 -7.69 -18.16
CA PRO A 314 -18.67 -6.67 -18.39
C PRO A 314 -18.69 -5.50 -17.39
N GLU A 315 -18.35 -5.76 -16.14
CA GLU A 315 -18.30 -4.79 -15.04
C GLU A 315 -17.01 -3.96 -15.03
N TRP A 316 -16.00 -4.36 -15.81
CA TRP A 316 -14.70 -3.69 -15.83
C TRP A 316 -14.70 -2.47 -16.74
N THR A 317 -14.10 -1.38 -16.25
CA THR A 317 -13.77 -0.20 -17.06
C THR A 317 -12.40 0.36 -16.66
N PRO A 318 -11.69 1.06 -17.54
CA PRO A 318 -10.43 1.73 -17.18
C PRO A 318 -10.58 2.73 -16.02
N ILE A 319 -11.71 3.43 -15.96
CA ILE A 319 -12.01 4.38 -14.86
C ILE A 319 -12.19 3.65 -13.52
N ALA A 320 -12.82 2.47 -13.52
CA ALA A 320 -12.99 1.68 -12.31
C ALA A 320 -11.65 1.23 -11.71
N GLU A 321 -10.61 1.06 -12.55
CA GLU A 321 -9.24 0.77 -12.09
C GLU A 321 -8.51 2.00 -11.56
N LEU A 322 -8.71 3.17 -12.20
CA LEU A 322 -8.07 4.42 -11.80
C LEU A 322 -8.65 5.00 -10.51
N THR A 323 -9.98 4.97 -10.35
CA THR A 323 -10.69 5.68 -9.28
C THR A 323 -10.19 5.35 -7.85
N PRO A 324 -10.03 4.08 -7.46
CA PRO A 324 -9.52 3.76 -6.11
C PRO A 324 -8.00 3.92 -5.97
N ALA A 325 -7.27 3.98 -7.09
CA ALA A 325 -5.81 3.89 -7.11
C ALA A 325 -5.09 5.23 -7.36
N VAL A 326 -5.82 6.25 -7.82
CA VAL A 326 -5.31 7.60 -8.07
C VAL A 326 -5.94 8.55 -7.04
N PRO A 327 -5.18 9.46 -6.40
CA PRO A 327 -5.79 10.42 -5.48
C PRO A 327 -6.68 11.41 -6.23
N GLY A 328 -7.48 12.21 -5.51
CA GLY A 328 -8.50 13.17 -6.02
C GLY A 328 -8.08 14.25 -7.05
N VAL A 329 -7.26 13.96 -8.05
CA VAL A 329 -6.58 14.92 -8.95
C VAL A 329 -7.32 15.21 -10.26
N TRP A 330 -8.48 14.59 -10.49
CA TRP A 330 -9.25 14.72 -11.73
C TRP A 330 -9.63 16.16 -12.08
N THR A 331 -10.09 16.91 -11.09
CA THR A 331 -10.50 18.31 -11.25
C THR A 331 -9.95 19.15 -10.11
N SER A 332 -9.89 20.47 -10.29
CA SER A 332 -9.49 21.35 -9.19
C SER A 332 -10.44 21.27 -7.99
N THR A 333 -11.73 21.01 -8.24
CA THR A 333 -12.75 20.84 -7.20
C THR A 333 -12.51 19.58 -6.38
N THR A 334 -12.36 18.41 -7.03
CA THR A 334 -12.10 17.14 -6.32
C THR A 334 -10.80 17.19 -5.53
N THR A 335 -9.79 17.90 -6.05
CA THR A 335 -8.53 18.10 -5.32
C THR A 335 -8.73 18.99 -4.10
N ALA A 336 -9.46 20.10 -4.26
CA ALA A 336 -9.76 21.01 -3.16
C ALA A 336 -10.62 20.37 -2.05
N GLU A 337 -11.56 19.48 -2.42
CA GLU A 337 -12.35 18.69 -1.47
C GLU A 337 -11.45 17.77 -0.63
N LEU A 338 -10.51 17.07 -1.26
CA LEU A 338 -9.57 16.21 -0.55
C LEU A 338 -8.61 17.03 0.35
N VAL A 339 -8.13 18.18 -0.12
CA VAL A 339 -7.35 19.13 0.73
C VAL A 339 -8.14 19.51 1.98
N ARG A 340 -9.42 19.88 1.80
CA ARG A 340 -10.29 20.24 2.92
C ARG A 340 -10.51 19.08 3.88
N SER A 341 -10.80 17.88 3.39
CA SER A 341 -11.06 16.74 4.27
C SER A 341 -9.82 16.39 5.09
N THR A 342 -8.64 16.44 4.49
CA THR A 342 -7.37 16.17 5.18
C THR A 342 -7.07 17.23 6.25
N LEU A 343 -7.26 18.52 5.95
CA LEU A 343 -7.07 19.58 6.94
C LEU A 343 -8.11 19.51 8.08
N ALA A 344 -9.36 19.19 7.77
CA ALA A 344 -10.41 19.03 8.77
C ALA A 344 -10.12 17.85 9.72
N GLN A 345 -9.56 16.74 9.22
CA GLN A 345 -9.10 15.62 10.07
C GLN A 345 -7.98 16.05 11.04
N ALA A 346 -7.17 17.03 10.65
CA ALA A 346 -6.18 17.67 11.52
C ALA A 346 -6.76 18.82 12.39
N GLY A 347 -8.08 19.03 12.38
CA GLY A 347 -8.76 20.07 13.16
C GLY A 347 -8.70 21.48 12.55
N ILE A 348 -8.44 21.60 11.25
CA ILE A 348 -8.24 22.87 10.55
C ILE A 348 -9.34 23.07 9.52
N GLU A 349 -10.20 24.04 9.78
CA GLU A 349 -11.31 24.39 8.90
C GLU A 349 -10.88 25.37 7.81
N VAL A 350 -11.10 25.01 6.55
CA VAL A 350 -10.78 25.84 5.38
C VAL A 350 -12.01 25.98 4.48
N SER A 351 -12.27 27.20 3.97
CA SER A 351 -13.40 27.43 3.06
C SER A 351 -13.19 26.71 1.72
N ALA A 352 -14.28 26.36 1.03
CA ALA A 352 -14.19 25.71 -0.28
C ALA A 352 -13.42 26.57 -1.30
N GLN A 353 -13.65 27.88 -1.28
CA GLN A 353 -12.96 28.82 -2.18
C GLN A 353 -11.45 28.86 -1.89
N ALA A 354 -11.04 28.92 -0.63
CA ALA A 354 -9.61 28.95 -0.27
C ALA A 354 -8.87 27.69 -0.73
N ALA A 355 -9.50 26.52 -0.61
CA ALA A 355 -8.92 25.27 -1.11
C ALA A 355 -8.84 25.23 -2.65
N ILE A 356 -9.85 25.76 -3.36
CA ILE A 356 -9.81 25.89 -4.83
C ILE A 356 -8.69 26.86 -5.25
N ASP A 357 -8.56 28.00 -4.58
CA ASP A 357 -7.53 29.01 -4.85
C ASP A 357 -6.13 28.44 -4.61
N TYR A 358 -5.94 27.65 -3.54
CA TYR A 358 -4.70 26.92 -3.27
C TYR A 358 -4.32 26.00 -4.44
N VAL A 359 -5.23 25.12 -4.86
CA VAL A 359 -4.99 24.19 -5.97
C VAL A 359 -4.70 24.95 -7.27
N GLY A 360 -5.40 26.06 -7.51
CA GLY A 360 -5.16 26.95 -8.64
C GLY A 360 -3.76 27.58 -8.64
N GLN A 361 -3.31 28.11 -7.50
CA GLN A 361 -2.00 28.75 -7.34
C GLN A 361 -0.85 27.77 -7.51
N VAL A 362 -0.96 26.55 -6.95
CA VAL A 362 0.03 25.48 -7.20
C VAL A 362 0.07 25.13 -8.70
N GLY A 363 -1.08 25.17 -9.37
CA GLY A 363 -1.20 24.95 -10.82
C GLY A 363 -0.46 25.97 -11.68
N THR A 364 -0.41 27.24 -11.28
CA THR A 364 0.29 28.29 -12.04
C THR A 364 1.73 28.49 -11.61
N GLY A 365 2.14 27.93 -10.47
CA GLY A 365 3.44 28.19 -9.85
C GLY A 365 3.51 29.51 -9.09
N ASP A 366 2.38 30.23 -8.96
CA ASP A 366 2.26 31.50 -8.23
C ASP A 366 1.85 31.26 -6.77
N ILE A 367 2.65 30.49 -6.02
CA ILE A 367 2.34 30.23 -4.61
C ILE A 367 2.61 31.51 -3.81
N ARG A 368 1.55 32.11 -3.28
CA ARG A 368 1.67 33.29 -2.42
C ARG A 368 2.17 32.87 -1.03
N PRO A 369 3.27 33.46 -0.52
CA PRO A 369 3.84 33.10 0.79
C PRO A 369 2.85 33.22 1.95
N GLU A 370 1.87 34.12 1.87
CA GLU A 370 0.87 34.30 2.92
C GLU A 370 -0.03 33.07 3.13
N LEU A 371 -0.24 32.27 2.08
CA LEU A 371 -1.05 31.05 2.16
C LEU A 371 -0.26 29.88 2.76
N LEU A 372 1.03 29.77 2.44
CA LEU A 372 1.94 28.80 3.07
C LEU A 372 2.10 29.09 4.58
N ALA A 373 2.18 30.36 4.96
CA ALA A 373 2.22 30.79 6.36
C ALA A 373 0.89 30.55 7.12
N SER A 374 -0.20 30.31 6.40
CA SER A 374 -1.51 29.96 6.98
C SER A 374 -1.74 28.45 7.12
N LEU A 375 -0.85 27.63 6.56
CA LEU A 375 -0.88 26.18 6.73
C LEU A 375 -0.31 25.82 8.11
N PRO A 376 -0.82 24.75 8.75
CA PRO A 376 -0.27 24.25 10.00
C PRO A 376 1.21 23.90 9.81
N HIS A 377 2.03 24.33 10.76
CA HIS A 377 3.40 23.85 10.86
C HIS A 377 3.41 22.51 11.60
N PRO A 378 4.19 21.52 11.15
CA PRO A 378 4.31 20.26 11.87
C PRO A 378 4.91 20.48 13.27
N PRO A 379 4.51 19.68 14.28
CA PRO A 379 5.17 19.69 15.57
C PRO A 379 6.64 19.29 15.39
N ALA A 380 7.56 20.00 16.07
CA ALA A 380 9.01 19.91 15.87
C ALA A 380 9.67 18.55 16.22
N SER A 381 8.92 17.47 16.47
CA SER A 381 9.43 16.21 17.02
C SER A 381 9.63 15.07 16.03
N SER A 382 9.40 15.25 14.72
CA SER A 382 9.61 14.20 13.69
C SER A 382 10.85 14.43 12.79
N ALA A 383 11.75 15.34 13.19
CA ALA A 383 12.90 15.78 12.39
C ALA A 383 14.13 14.85 12.40
N GLU A 384 14.00 13.56 12.68
CA GLU A 384 15.10 12.60 12.51
C GLU A 384 14.66 11.46 11.58
N GLY A 385 14.99 11.62 10.28
CA GLY A 385 14.89 10.52 9.30
C GLY A 385 14.69 10.98 7.86
N PHE A 386 13.94 12.06 7.64
CA PHE A 386 13.78 12.67 6.31
C PHE A 386 14.23 14.12 6.37
N THR A 387 15.11 14.50 5.46
CA THR A 387 15.43 15.92 5.25
C THR A 387 14.16 16.57 4.72
N VAL A 388 13.33 17.10 5.62
CA VAL A 388 12.33 18.11 5.29
C VAL A 388 13.14 19.24 4.69
N LEU A 389 13.08 19.38 3.37
CA LEU A 389 13.49 20.60 2.70
C LEU A 389 12.68 21.70 3.34
N ASP A 390 13.34 22.49 4.19
CA ASP A 390 12.80 23.72 4.76
C ASP A 390 12.39 24.60 3.57
N LEU A 391 11.09 24.60 3.28
CA LEU A 391 10.49 25.29 2.15
C LEU A 391 10.67 26.81 2.24
N ALA A 392 11.18 27.33 3.36
CA ALA A 392 11.55 28.72 3.52
C ALA A 392 12.95 29.07 2.97
N GLN A 393 13.83 28.08 2.70
CA GLN A 393 15.23 28.34 2.28
C GLN A 393 15.57 27.94 0.84
N SER A 394 14.60 27.57 0.01
CA SER A 394 14.85 27.09 -1.36
C SER A 394 14.25 27.94 -2.49
N TRP A 395 14.02 29.24 -2.23
CA TRP A 395 13.68 30.23 -3.27
C TRP A 395 14.70 31.36 -3.34
#